data_AF-A0A373TFV4-F1
#
_entry.id   AF-A0A373TFV4-F1
#
_cell.length_a   1.000
_cell.length_b   1.000
_cell.length_c   1.000
_cell.angle_alpha   90.00
_cell.angle_beta   90.00
_cell.angle_gamma   90.00
#
_symmetry.space_group_name_H-M   'P 1'
#
loop_
_entity.id
_entity.type
_entity.pdbx_description
1 polymer ?
#
loop_
_entity_poly.entity_id
_entity_poly.type
_entity_poly.pdbx_seq_one_letter_code
_entity_poly.pdbx_strand_id
1 'polypeptide(L)'
;MPAKSILEGNDIFIEFKGALTEQYVLQQLISDTPYTPYYYGTEKATFEQDFLIQKEDAIIPIEVKAETNIRSQSLKAYYDKFHPEKAVRFSTLKYMDQEWMVNIPLYAVCNL
;
A
#
# COMPACT_ATOMS: atom_id res chain seq x y z
N MET A 1 31.31 -15.80 7.84
CA MET A 1 30.40 -14.70 8.24
C MET A 1 29.35 -15.24 9.20
N PRO A 2 28.99 -14.54 10.28
CA PRO A 2 27.99 -15.03 11.24
C PRO A 2 26.60 -15.09 10.60
N ALA A 3 25.79 -16.09 10.95
CA ALA A 3 24.41 -16.25 10.44
C ALA A 3 23.53 -15.02 10.73
N LYS A 4 23.79 -14.33 11.85
CA LYS A 4 23.09 -13.09 12.26
C LYS A 4 23.27 -11.96 11.23
N SER A 5 24.46 -11.81 10.65
CA SER A 5 24.76 -10.76 9.67
C SER A 5 24.11 -11.02 8.30
N ILE A 6 23.81 -12.28 7.98
CA ILE A 6 23.09 -12.65 6.75
C ILE A 6 21.60 -12.36 6.89
N LEU A 7 21.04 -12.60 8.08
CA LEU A 7 19.62 -12.32 8.38
C LEU A 7 19.36 -10.82 8.47
N GLU A 8 20.17 -10.08 9.24
CA GLU A 8 20.06 -8.61 9.35
C GLU A 8 20.20 -7.91 7.99
N GLY A 9 21.10 -8.39 7.13
CA GLY A 9 21.26 -7.86 5.77
C GLY A 9 20.06 -8.13 4.85
N ASN A 10 19.29 -9.20 5.10
CA ASN A 10 18.09 -9.50 4.34
C ASN A 10 16.91 -8.61 4.78
N ASP A 11 16.73 -8.43 6.09
CA ASP A 11 15.66 -7.60 6.65
C ASP A 11 15.79 -6.14 6.20
N ILE A 12 17.00 -5.56 6.28
CA ILE A 12 17.29 -4.20 5.79
C ILE A 12 16.97 -4.07 4.30
N PHE A 13 17.27 -5.10 3.51
CA PHE A 13 17.01 -5.09 2.08
C PHE A 13 15.52 -5.18 1.76
N ILE A 14 14.73 -5.90 2.56
CA ILE A 14 13.28 -5.97 2.44
C ILE A 14 12.65 -4.62 2.79
N GLU A 15 13.03 -4.03 3.93
CA GLU A 15 12.56 -2.68 4.33
C GLU A 15 12.90 -1.63 3.28
N PHE A 16 14.13 -1.65 2.76
CA PHE A 16 14.56 -0.74 1.70
C PHE A 16 13.72 -0.87 0.43
N LYS A 17 13.38 -2.10 0.03
CA LYS A 17 12.46 -2.33 -1.10
C LYS A 17 11.06 -1.82 -0.82
N GLY A 18 10.56 -2.01 0.40
CA GLY A 18 9.27 -1.47 0.85
C GLY A 18 9.23 0.05 0.67
N ALA A 19 10.17 0.75 1.31
CA ALA A 19 10.27 2.21 1.24
C ALA A 19 10.42 2.74 -0.19
N LEU A 20 11.23 2.09 -1.04
CA LEU A 20 11.35 2.47 -2.45
C LEU A 20 10.04 2.29 -3.22
N THR A 21 9.29 1.23 -2.92
CA THR A 21 8.01 0.95 -3.59
C THR A 21 6.94 1.94 -3.17
N GLU A 22 6.86 2.25 -1.87
CA GLU A 22 5.99 3.29 -1.32
C GLU A 22 6.30 4.66 -1.93
N GLN A 23 7.59 5.02 -2.00
CA GLN A 23 8.01 6.28 -2.61
C GLN A 23 7.69 6.33 -4.10
N TYR A 24 7.87 5.23 -4.84
CA TYR A 24 7.46 5.14 -6.24
C TYR A 24 5.96 5.39 -6.41
N VAL A 25 5.11 4.73 -5.61
CA VAL A 25 3.66 4.91 -5.65
C VAL A 25 3.28 6.35 -5.32
N LEU A 26 3.85 6.93 -4.24
CA LEU A 26 3.63 8.33 -3.86
C LEU A 26 3.92 9.28 -5.02
N GLN A 27 5.10 9.14 -5.64
CA GLN A 27 5.53 10.00 -6.74
C GLN A 27 4.60 9.87 -7.96
N GLN A 28 4.14 8.65 -8.27
CA GLN A 28 3.20 8.41 -9.37
C GLN A 28 1.82 9.01 -9.06
N LEU A 29 1.31 8.84 -7.84
CA LEU A 29 0.04 9.44 -7.43
C LEU A 29 0.07 10.97 -7.59
N ILE A 30 1.10 11.64 -7.10
CA ILE A 30 1.17 13.12 -7.17
C ILE A 30 1.50 13.65 -8.58
N SER A 31 2.12 12.84 -9.44
CA SER A 31 2.56 13.29 -10.77
C SER A 31 1.54 12.99 -11.86
N ASP A 32 0.91 11.82 -11.80
CA ASP A 32 0.12 11.26 -12.90
C ASP A 32 -1.38 11.17 -12.58
N THR A 33 -1.80 11.60 -11.38
CA THR A 33 -3.21 11.62 -10.96
C THR A 33 -3.57 12.97 -10.32
N PRO A 34 -4.86 13.33 -10.23
CA PRO A 34 -5.28 14.55 -9.53
C PRO A 34 -5.32 14.38 -8.00
N TYR A 35 -5.01 13.18 -7.47
CA TYR A 35 -5.21 12.88 -6.06
C TYR A 35 -4.05 13.37 -5.19
N THR A 36 -4.39 13.87 -4.01
CA THR A 36 -3.42 14.17 -2.96
C THR A 36 -3.42 13.02 -1.94
N PRO A 37 -2.28 12.32 -1.76
CA PRO A 37 -2.15 11.27 -0.76
C PRO A 37 -1.91 11.85 0.64
N TYR A 38 -2.57 11.25 1.63
CA TYR A 38 -2.45 11.58 3.06
C TYR A 38 -2.00 10.35 3.85
N TYR A 39 -1.09 10.52 4.81
CA TYR A 39 -0.70 9.45 5.71
C TYR A 39 -1.75 9.24 6.81
N TYR A 40 -2.08 7.98 7.11
CA TYR A 40 -3.03 7.65 8.17
C TYR A 40 -2.48 6.59 9.13
N GLY A 41 -2.12 7.06 10.32
CA GLY A 41 -1.75 6.23 11.46
C GLY A 41 -2.81 6.29 12.57
N THR A 42 -2.93 5.22 13.35
CA THR A 42 -3.66 5.23 14.62
C THR A 42 -2.67 5.42 15.78
N GLU A 43 -3.12 5.91 16.94
CA GLU A 43 -2.25 6.13 18.12
C GLU A 43 -1.46 4.89 18.57
N LYS A 44 -1.94 3.68 18.23
CA LYS A 44 -1.27 2.41 18.56
C LYS A 44 -0.50 1.79 17.39
N ALA A 45 -0.32 2.51 16.28
CA ALA A 45 0.34 2.06 15.03
C ALA A 45 -0.16 0.71 14.48
N THR A 46 -1.30 0.19 14.97
CA THR A 46 -1.70 -1.21 14.75
C THR A 46 -2.37 -1.41 13.39
N PHE A 47 -2.71 -0.31 12.71
CA PHE A 47 -3.48 -0.28 11.47
C PHE A 47 -3.08 0.91 10.60
N GLU A 48 -1.78 1.12 10.42
CA GLU A 48 -1.26 2.15 9.52
C GLU A 48 -1.62 1.81 8.06
N GLN A 49 -2.23 2.78 7.37
CA GLN A 49 -2.35 2.76 5.92
C GLN A 49 -1.20 3.58 5.36
N ASP A 50 -0.61 3.13 4.24
CA ASP A 50 0.45 3.88 3.59
C ASP A 50 -0.10 5.22 3.11
N PHE A 51 -1.28 5.21 2.46
CA PHE A 51 -1.96 6.43 2.04
C PHE A 51 -3.49 6.34 2.14
N LEU A 52 -4.13 7.49 2.29
CA LEU A 52 -5.53 7.75 1.97
C LEU A 52 -5.59 8.77 0.85
N ILE A 53 -6.53 8.62 -0.08
CA ILE A 53 -6.89 9.66 -1.05
C ILE A 53 -8.38 9.99 -0.94
N GLN A 54 -8.73 11.19 -1.40
CA GLN A 54 -10.12 11.55 -1.65
C GLN A 54 -10.40 11.49 -3.15
N LYS A 55 -11.41 10.70 -3.53
CA LYS A 55 -11.95 10.65 -4.89
C LYS A 55 -13.43 11.01 -4.80
N GLU A 56 -13.77 12.22 -5.24
CA GLU A 56 -15.11 12.80 -5.06
C GLU A 56 -15.49 12.79 -3.56
N ASP A 57 -16.61 12.15 -3.21
CA ASP A 57 -17.09 12.03 -1.83
C ASP A 57 -16.57 10.76 -1.10
N ALA A 58 -15.75 9.94 -1.78
CA ALA A 58 -15.21 8.70 -1.24
C ALA A 58 -13.76 8.85 -0.73
N ILE A 59 -13.51 8.29 0.44
CA ILE A 59 -12.15 8.10 0.98
C ILE A 59 -11.67 6.69 0.61
N ILE A 60 -10.58 6.62 -0.14
CA ILE A 60 -10.00 5.36 -0.61
C ILE A 60 -8.71 5.09 0.15
N PRO A 61 -8.65 4.04 0.99
CA PRO A 61 -7.40 3.58 1.58
C PRO A 61 -6.54 2.84 0.55
N ILE A 62 -5.24 3.10 0.62
CA ILE A 62 -4.21 2.54 -0.26
C ILE A 62 -3.16 1.83 0.60
N GLU A 63 -2.88 0.58 0.23
CA GLU A 63 -1.76 -0.20 0.76
C GLU A 63 -0.77 -0.55 -0.37
N VAL A 64 0.52 -0.39 -0.12
CA VAL A 64 1.61 -0.64 -1.06
C VAL A 64 2.41 -1.86 -0.61
N LYS A 65 2.66 -2.78 -1.54
CA LYS A 65 3.30 -4.06 -1.24
C LYS A 65 4.35 -4.39 -2.29
N ALA A 66 5.61 -4.41 -1.85
CA ALA A 66 6.77 -4.77 -2.69
C ALA A 66 6.91 -6.29 -2.90
N GLU A 67 6.42 -7.10 -1.96
CA GLU A 67 6.55 -8.55 -1.98
C GLU A 67 5.49 -9.25 -2.84
N THR A 68 5.67 -10.55 -3.12
CA THR A 68 4.71 -11.37 -3.89
C THR A 68 3.77 -12.21 -3.02
N ASN A 69 4.12 -12.48 -1.75
CA ASN A 69 3.27 -13.20 -0.80
C ASN A 69 2.49 -12.20 0.07
N ILE A 70 1.43 -11.64 -0.51
CA ILE A 70 0.86 -10.39 -0.01
C ILE A 70 -0.39 -10.65 0.83
N ARG A 71 -0.27 -10.38 2.14
CA ARG A 71 -1.41 -10.21 3.04
C ARG A 71 -1.69 -8.72 3.23
N SER A 72 -2.96 -8.37 3.31
CA SER A 72 -3.44 -6.99 3.43
C SER A 72 -4.21 -6.79 4.73
N GLN A 73 -3.57 -7.10 5.86
CA GLN A 73 -4.24 -7.10 7.17
C GLN A 73 -4.63 -5.70 7.62
N SER A 74 -3.77 -4.70 7.45
CA SER A 74 -4.10 -3.32 7.82
C SER A 74 -5.23 -2.79 6.94
N LEU A 75 -5.14 -2.99 5.62
CA LEU A 75 -6.18 -2.57 4.67
C LEU A 75 -7.52 -3.26 4.94
N LYS A 76 -7.51 -4.56 5.25
CA LYS A 76 -8.71 -5.30 5.64
C LYS A 76 -9.31 -4.77 6.94
N ALA A 77 -8.48 -4.48 7.95
CA ALA A 77 -8.95 -3.89 9.20
C ALA A 77 -9.56 -2.50 9.01
N TYR A 78 -9.00 -1.67 8.12
CA TYR A 78 -9.60 -0.40 7.73
C TYR A 78 -10.96 -0.64 7.06
N TYR A 79 -11.03 -1.56 6.10
CA TYR A 79 -12.26 -1.91 5.41
C TYR A 79 -13.35 -2.37 6.38
N ASP A 80 -13.04 -3.30 7.28
CA ASP A 80 -14.02 -3.84 8.23
C ASP A 80 -14.48 -2.80 9.27
N LYS A 81 -13.66 -1.78 9.54
CA LYS A 81 -14.00 -0.69 10.47
C LYS A 81 -14.84 0.40 9.81
N PHE A 82 -14.46 0.85 8.62
CA PHE A 82 -15.00 2.05 7.99
C PHE A 82 -15.90 1.77 6.80
N HIS A 83 -15.87 0.55 6.24
CA HIS A 83 -16.62 0.14 5.05
C HIS A 83 -16.50 1.16 3.91
N PRO A 84 -15.27 1.52 3.48
CA PRO A 84 -15.09 2.43 2.36
C PRO A 84 -15.68 1.83 1.09
N GLU A 85 -16.12 2.69 0.17
CA GLU A 85 -16.67 2.25 -1.12
C GLU A 85 -15.66 1.40 -1.90
N LYS A 86 -14.37 1.73 -1.78
CA LYS A 86 -13.28 1.02 -2.44
C LYS A 86 -12.04 1.03 -1.58
N ALA A 87 -11.32 -0.09 -1.53
CA ALA A 87 -9.97 -0.18 -1.00
C ALA A 87 -9.01 -0.60 -2.13
N VAL A 88 -7.78 -0.07 -2.12
CA VAL A 88 -6.81 -0.33 -3.20
C VAL A 88 -5.51 -0.86 -2.63
N ARG A 89 -4.96 -1.86 -3.32
CA ARG A 89 -3.60 -2.34 -3.08
C ARG A 89 -2.75 -2.18 -4.33
N PHE A 90 -1.62 -1.51 -4.20
CA PHE A 90 -0.59 -1.51 -5.24
C PHE A 90 0.43 -2.62 -4.98
N SER A 91 0.66 -3.47 -5.97
CA SER A 91 1.66 -4.54 -5.84
C SER A 91 2.24 -5.04 -7.15
N THR A 92 3.20 -5.97 -7.06
CA THR A 92 3.75 -6.66 -8.23
C THR A 92 2.80 -7.70 -8.84
N LEU A 93 1.66 -8.00 -8.18
CA LEU A 93 0.64 -8.92 -8.69
C LEU A 93 -0.18 -8.27 -9.81
N LYS A 94 -0.82 -9.12 -10.61
CA LYS A 94 -1.74 -8.70 -11.68
C LYS A 94 -2.97 -7.98 -11.11
N TYR A 95 -3.66 -7.24 -11.97
CA TYR A 95 -4.94 -6.65 -11.63
C TYR A 95 -5.90 -7.73 -11.12
N MET A 96 -6.58 -7.45 -10.01
CA MET A 96 -7.58 -8.34 -9.44
C MET A 96 -8.59 -7.53 -8.64
N ASP A 97 -9.86 -7.68 -8.97
CA ASP A 97 -10.97 -7.16 -8.16
C ASP A 97 -11.44 -8.26 -7.21
N GLN A 98 -11.47 -7.98 -5.90
CA GLN A 98 -11.74 -8.95 -4.83
C GLN A 98 -12.95 -8.56 -3.96
N GLU A 99 -13.98 -7.93 -4.54
CA GLU A 99 -15.21 -7.42 -3.87
C GLU A 99 -14.94 -6.29 -2.87
N TRP A 100 -14.05 -6.48 -1.91
CA TRP A 100 -13.72 -5.51 -0.86
C TRP A 100 -12.45 -4.69 -1.16
N MET A 101 -11.64 -5.13 -2.14
CA MET A 101 -10.39 -4.49 -2.52
C MET A 101 -10.03 -4.77 -3.97
N VAL A 102 -9.39 -3.79 -4.62
CA VAL A 102 -8.80 -3.96 -5.95
C VAL A 102 -7.29 -3.95 -5.83
N ASN A 103 -6.63 -5.00 -6.32
CA ASN A 103 -5.21 -5.00 -6.58
C ASN A 103 -4.94 -4.33 -7.93
N ILE A 104 -4.12 -3.28 -7.93
CA ILE A 104 -3.62 -2.62 -9.14
C ILE A 104 -2.12 -2.90 -9.24
N PRO A 105 -1.60 -3.37 -10.38
CA PRO A 105 -0.16 -3.56 -10.56
C PRO A 105 0.60 -2.24 -10.39
N LEU A 106 1.81 -2.29 -9.83
CA LEU A 106 2.64 -1.09 -9.62
C LEU A 106 2.85 -0.26 -10.92
N TYR A 107 2.98 -0.90 -12.08
CA TYR A 107 3.12 -0.19 -13.35
C TYR A 107 1.86 0.58 -13.80
N ALA A 108 0.73 0.39 -13.11
CA ALA A 108 -0.58 0.95 -13.46
C ALA A 108 -1.10 1.90 -12.35
N VAL A 109 -0.22 2.48 -11.52
CA VAL A 109 -0.60 3.43 -10.46
C VAL A 109 -1.39 4.62 -11.02
N CYS A 110 -1.05 5.09 -12.21
CA CYS A 110 -1.75 6.19 -12.89
C CYS A 110 -3.21 5.88 -13.28
N ASN A 111 -3.66 4.62 -13.18
CA ASN A 111 -5.02 4.20 -13.54
C ASN A 111 -6.01 4.21 -12.34
N LEU A 112 -5.64 4.82 -11.22
CA LEU A 112 -6.47 4.92 -10.01
C LEU A 112 -7.70 5.84 -10.20
#